data_AF-A0A7G9WHJ2-F1
#
_entry.id   AF-A0A7G9WHJ2-F1
#
_cell.length_a   1.000
_cell.length_b   1.000
_cell.length_c   1.000
_cell.angle_alpha   90.00
_cell.angle_beta   90.00
_cell.angle_gamma   90.00
#
_symmetry.space_group_name_H-M   'P 1'
#
loop_
_entity.id
_entity.type
_entity.pdbx_description
1 polymer ?
#
loop_
_entity_poly.entity_id
_entity_poly.type
_entity_poly.pdbx_seq_one_letter_code
_entity_poly.pdbx_strand_id
1 'polypeptide(L)'
;MNAKRLLYQSYRYVVTGAVFLLILIPNLSSTVQMHGSLEFYFLACYGGICDVRDILSISNLRWIVPNVVSIYMLSNLFLEDCRISYVYVFTRSQKKSRWLFRQSLHLLKRTCSTFGLLFVVTLLLGMFNGLKPQNGMHMAILLLVLYVINTGTVFFFAFLQNVFSLKLGSAAAFIITLLFYFVPVFIGCALYKDASSLVPLYILLPGANQMLLWHTLPFTISGQEAFGIVPVSDASAGGCICAIILWCIVCYWLYRQWFCKQDMISLMKEEQG
;
A
#
# COMPACT_ATOMS: atom_id res chain seq x y z
N MET A 1 -22.01 -8.66 19.76
CA MET A 1 -21.29 -8.46 18.48
C MET A 1 -20.95 -9.85 17.94
N ASN A 2 -21.58 -10.31 16.87
CA ASN A 2 -21.62 -11.74 16.50
C ASN A 2 -20.25 -12.32 16.12
N ALA A 3 -19.91 -13.49 16.68
CA ALA A 3 -18.66 -14.22 16.43
C ALA A 3 -18.36 -14.45 14.93
N LYS A 4 -19.40 -14.62 14.10
CA LYS A 4 -19.27 -14.70 12.63
C LYS A 4 -18.67 -13.44 12.00
N ARG A 5 -18.99 -12.25 12.52
CA ARG A 5 -18.46 -10.97 12.02
C ARG A 5 -17.00 -10.77 12.45
N LEU A 6 -16.64 -11.24 13.64
CA LEU A 6 -15.26 -11.29 14.11
C LEU A 6 -14.43 -12.25 13.25
N LEU A 7 -14.89 -13.49 13.04
CA LEU A 7 -14.25 -14.47 12.15
C LEU A 7 -14.07 -13.94 10.72
N TYR A 8 -15.10 -13.28 10.16
CA TYR A 8 -15.01 -12.70 8.83
C TYR A 8 -14.05 -11.50 8.74
N GLN A 9 -13.82 -10.77 9.83
CA GLN A 9 -12.82 -9.72 9.86
C GLN A 9 -11.41 -10.31 10.06
N SER A 10 -11.28 -11.33 10.90
CA SER A 10 -10.02 -12.01 11.19
C SER A 10 -9.47 -12.77 9.99
N TYR A 11 -10.31 -13.38 9.13
CA TYR A 11 -9.80 -14.12 7.95
C TYR A 11 -8.99 -13.23 7.02
N ARG A 12 -9.39 -11.97 6.82
CA ARG A 12 -8.70 -11.03 5.94
C ARG A 12 -7.26 -10.80 6.39
N TYR A 13 -7.05 -10.66 7.70
CA TYR A 13 -5.72 -10.54 8.29
C TYR A 13 -4.89 -11.82 8.11
N VAL A 14 -5.50 -12.98 8.30
CA VAL A 14 -4.83 -14.28 8.14
C VAL A 14 -4.40 -14.51 6.69
N VAL A 15 -5.27 -14.23 5.73
CA VAL A 15 -4.95 -14.40 4.30
C VAL A 15 -3.86 -13.42 3.86
N THR A 16 -3.97 -12.14 4.23
CA THR A 16 -2.90 -11.17 3.94
C THR A 16 -1.58 -11.60 4.57
N GLY A 17 -1.60 -12.04 5.84
CA GLY A 17 -0.42 -12.55 6.53
C GLY A 17 0.20 -13.76 5.80
N ALA A 18 -0.61 -14.74 5.43
CA ALA A 18 -0.16 -15.94 4.72
C ALA A 18 0.47 -15.62 3.37
N VAL A 19 -0.10 -14.68 2.61
CA VAL A 19 0.45 -14.24 1.32
C VAL A 19 1.77 -13.48 1.52
N PHE A 20 1.89 -12.66 2.58
CA PHE A 20 3.16 -12.00 2.90
C PHE A 20 4.28 -12.97 3.28
N LEU A 21 3.97 -14.17 3.79
CA LEU A 21 5.01 -15.20 4.02
C LEU A 21 5.77 -15.58 2.75
N LEU A 22 5.16 -15.42 1.56
CA LEU A 22 5.80 -15.64 0.27
C LEU A 22 6.96 -14.65 0.00
N ILE A 23 6.94 -13.47 0.63
CA ILE A 23 8.06 -12.52 0.65
C ILE A 23 8.99 -12.82 1.81
N LEU A 24 8.42 -12.94 3.02
CA LEU A 24 9.21 -12.93 4.25
C LEU A 24 10.18 -14.11 4.31
N ILE A 25 9.72 -15.34 4.03
CA ILE A 25 10.54 -16.55 4.19
C ILE A 25 11.71 -16.59 3.18
N PRO A 26 11.49 -16.40 1.87
CA PRO A 26 12.61 -16.42 0.92
C PRO A 26 13.62 -15.31 1.16
N ASN A 27 13.16 -14.09 1.47
CA ASN A 27 14.07 -12.98 1.73
C ASN A 27 14.85 -13.18 3.02
N LEU A 28 14.26 -13.79 4.05
CA LEU A 28 14.95 -14.11 5.29
C LEU A 28 16.10 -15.08 5.04
N SER A 29 15.84 -16.15 4.28
CA SER A 29 16.88 -17.12 3.90
C SER A 29 18.03 -16.44 3.16
N SER A 30 17.72 -15.60 2.17
CA SER A 30 18.73 -14.87 1.39
C SER A 30 19.53 -13.90 2.26
N THR A 31 18.86 -13.14 3.14
CA THR A 31 19.54 -12.18 4.02
C THR A 31 20.47 -12.86 5.02
N VAL A 32 20.03 -13.97 5.62
CA VAL A 32 20.86 -14.74 6.56
C VAL A 32 22.10 -15.31 5.86
N GLN A 33 21.95 -15.85 4.64
CA GLN A 33 23.07 -16.38 3.85
C GLN A 33 24.09 -15.29 3.47
N MET A 34 23.63 -14.07 3.23
CA MET A 34 24.49 -12.92 2.90
C MET A 34 25.10 -12.25 4.14
N HIS A 35 24.89 -12.79 5.35
CA HIS A 35 25.24 -12.13 6.61
C HIS A 35 24.72 -10.68 6.70
N GLY A 36 23.55 -10.44 6.11
CA GLY A 36 22.95 -9.11 6.05
C GLY A 36 22.40 -8.66 7.41
N SER A 37 22.02 -7.39 7.47
CA SER A 37 21.43 -6.81 8.67
C SER A 37 19.90 -6.82 8.66
N LEU A 38 19.30 -6.45 9.79
CA LEU A 38 17.85 -6.23 9.86
C LEU A 38 17.39 -5.15 8.87
N GLU A 39 18.16 -4.07 8.69
CA GLU A 39 17.85 -3.02 7.72
C GLU A 39 17.76 -3.58 6.29
N PHE A 40 18.73 -4.41 5.90
CA PHE A 40 18.74 -5.07 4.61
C PHE A 40 17.54 -6.00 4.43
N TYR A 41 17.18 -6.76 5.46
CA TYR A 41 16.00 -7.65 5.41
C TYR A 41 14.69 -6.87 5.22
N PHE A 42 14.53 -5.74 5.92
CA PHE A 42 13.35 -4.88 5.74
C PHE A 42 13.28 -4.25 4.35
N LEU A 43 14.43 -3.82 3.80
CA LEU A 43 14.50 -3.37 2.42
C LEU A 43 14.15 -4.49 1.42
N ALA A 44 14.64 -5.72 1.63
CA ALA A 44 14.31 -6.83 0.74
C ALA A 44 12.80 -7.12 0.73
N CYS A 45 12.13 -7.00 1.87
CA CYS A 45 10.70 -7.29 2.00
C CYS A 45 9.78 -6.16 1.56
N TYR A 46 10.15 -4.91 1.83
CA TYR A 46 9.26 -3.76 1.68
C TYR A 46 9.82 -2.63 0.80
N GLY A 47 11.04 -2.78 0.30
CA GLY A 47 11.76 -1.76 -0.46
C GLY A 47 11.34 -1.61 -1.91
N GLY A 48 10.57 -2.56 -2.48
CA GLY A 48 10.04 -2.43 -3.83
C GLY A 48 10.58 -3.46 -4.82
N ILE A 49 10.49 -3.09 -6.09
CA ILE A 49 11.05 -3.82 -7.22
C ILE A 49 12.57 -3.78 -7.13
N CYS A 50 13.19 -4.97 -7.20
CA CYS A 50 14.64 -5.14 -7.16
C CYS A 50 15.26 -5.27 -8.56
N ASP A 51 14.50 -5.74 -9.56
CA ASP A 51 14.99 -5.82 -10.95
C ASP A 51 14.14 -4.95 -11.86
N VAL A 52 14.72 -3.85 -12.34
CA VAL A 52 14.03 -2.90 -13.21
C VAL A 52 13.99 -3.38 -14.68
N ARG A 53 14.83 -4.35 -15.05
CA ARG A 53 14.93 -4.88 -16.43
C ARG A 53 13.86 -5.93 -16.70
N ASP A 54 13.52 -6.74 -15.70
CA ASP A 54 12.46 -7.74 -15.78
C ASP A 54 11.43 -7.58 -14.65
N ILE A 55 10.39 -6.81 -14.93
CA ILE A 55 9.28 -6.53 -14.00
C ILE A 55 8.51 -7.81 -13.65
N LEU A 56 8.47 -8.80 -14.55
CA LEU A 56 7.76 -10.07 -14.35
C LEU A 56 8.64 -11.13 -13.69
N SER A 57 9.87 -10.78 -13.31
CA SER A 57 10.74 -11.68 -12.55
C SER A 57 10.06 -12.17 -11.27
N ILE A 58 10.40 -13.39 -10.86
CA ILE A 58 9.81 -14.03 -9.68
C ILE A 58 10.02 -13.19 -8.41
N SER A 59 11.17 -12.52 -8.29
CA SER A 59 11.47 -11.60 -7.18
C SER A 59 10.49 -10.43 -7.12
N ASN A 60 10.22 -9.79 -8.25
CA ASN A 60 9.30 -8.65 -8.32
C ASN A 60 7.85 -9.09 -8.13
N LEU A 61 7.45 -10.23 -8.70
CA LEU A 61 6.12 -10.80 -8.49
C LEU A 61 5.87 -11.14 -7.02
N ARG A 62 6.87 -11.69 -6.32
CA ARG A 62 6.79 -11.92 -4.88
C ARG A 62 6.48 -10.63 -4.13
N TRP A 63 7.04 -9.49 -4.55
CA TRP A 63 6.75 -8.19 -3.93
C TRP A 63 5.37 -7.62 -4.31
N ILE A 64 4.98 -7.69 -5.58
CA ILE A 64 3.73 -7.12 -6.11
C ILE A 64 2.50 -7.84 -5.55
N VAL A 65 2.51 -9.19 -5.56
CA VAL A 65 1.32 -10.00 -5.26
C VAL A 65 0.75 -9.72 -3.86
N PRO A 66 1.54 -9.68 -2.77
CA PRO A 66 1.01 -9.39 -1.43
C PRO A 66 0.42 -7.99 -1.28
N ASN A 67 0.96 -7.01 -2.00
CA ASN A 67 0.39 -5.65 -2.04
C ASN A 67 -0.96 -5.62 -2.75
N VAL A 68 -1.07 -6.28 -3.91
CA VAL A 68 -2.33 -6.42 -4.65
C VAL A 68 -3.38 -7.17 -3.83
N VAL A 69 -2.99 -8.26 -3.17
CA VAL A 69 -3.89 -9.02 -2.28
C VAL A 69 -4.34 -8.15 -1.11
N SER A 70 -3.47 -7.29 -0.55
CA SER A 70 -3.87 -6.38 0.52
C SER A 70 -4.92 -5.36 0.07
N ILE A 71 -4.75 -4.78 -1.11
CA ILE A 71 -5.74 -3.87 -1.72
C ILE A 71 -7.07 -4.62 -1.92
N TYR A 72 -7.02 -5.85 -2.44
CA TYR A 72 -8.19 -6.69 -2.63
C TYR A 72 -8.88 -7.06 -1.30
N MET A 73 -8.13 -7.42 -0.25
CA MET A 73 -8.70 -7.77 1.05
C MET A 73 -9.33 -6.56 1.76
N LEU A 74 -8.87 -5.35 1.44
CA LEU A 74 -9.48 -4.10 1.93
C LEU A 74 -10.61 -3.58 1.02
N SER A 75 -10.96 -4.34 -0.02
CA SER A 75 -11.98 -3.94 -0.97
C SER A 75 -13.41 -4.07 -0.44
N ASN A 76 -14.33 -3.36 -1.12
CA ASN A 76 -15.79 -3.45 -0.98
C ASN A 76 -16.38 -3.06 0.38
N LEU A 77 -15.54 -2.58 1.30
CA LEU A 77 -15.97 -2.17 2.63
C LEU A 77 -16.98 -1.01 2.55
N PHE A 78 -16.77 -0.07 1.63
CA PHE A 78 -17.66 1.06 1.47
C PHE A 78 -18.98 0.66 0.83
N LEU A 79 -18.96 -0.22 -0.17
CA LEU A 79 -20.16 -0.69 -0.86
C LEU A 79 -21.09 -1.47 0.08
N GLU A 80 -20.55 -2.42 0.84
CA GLU A 80 -21.29 -3.22 1.83
C GLU A 80 -21.96 -2.30 2.88
N ASP A 81 -21.22 -1.34 3.45
CA ASP A 81 -21.76 -0.43 4.46
C ASP A 81 -22.68 0.65 3.85
N CYS A 82 -22.46 1.05 2.59
CA CYS A 82 -23.28 2.05 1.91
C CYS A 82 -24.68 1.50 1.63
N ARG A 83 -24.81 0.24 1.20
CA ARG A 83 -26.12 -0.41 0.99
C ARG A 83 -26.96 -0.39 2.27
N ILE A 84 -26.35 -0.67 3.42
CA ILE A 84 -27.03 -0.59 4.73
C ILE A 84 -27.33 0.87 5.10
N SER A 85 -26.35 1.76 4.95
CA SER A 85 -26.47 3.16 5.35
C SER A 85 -27.46 3.95 4.49
N TYR A 86 -27.65 3.55 3.23
CA TYR A 86 -28.66 4.09 2.32
C TYR A 86 -30.06 3.94 2.89
N VAL A 87 -30.43 2.73 3.30
CA VAL A 87 -31.77 2.44 3.82
C VAL A 87 -32.00 3.13 5.17
N TYR A 88 -31.02 3.08 6.06
CA TYR A 88 -31.24 3.41 7.48
C TYR A 88 -30.70 4.77 7.95
N VAL A 89 -29.60 5.25 7.36
CA VAL A 89 -28.85 6.40 7.88
C VAL A 89 -29.09 7.64 7.02
N PHE A 90 -29.00 7.52 5.69
CA PHE A 90 -29.10 8.66 4.78
C PHE A 90 -30.52 9.19 4.62
N THR A 91 -31.53 8.35 4.84
CA THR A 91 -32.95 8.73 4.88
C THR A 91 -33.31 9.54 6.14
N ARG A 92 -32.57 9.38 7.24
CA ARG A 92 -32.84 10.04 8.54
C ARG A 92 -31.85 11.15 8.90
N SER A 93 -30.63 11.10 8.37
CA SER A 93 -29.52 12.01 8.70
C SER A 93 -28.83 12.43 7.40
N GLN A 94 -28.98 13.70 7.04
CA GLN A 94 -28.43 14.35 5.84
C GLN A 94 -26.89 14.48 5.82
N LYS A 95 -26.13 13.76 6.66
CA LYS A 95 -24.68 13.98 6.83
C LYS A 95 -23.81 12.95 6.09
N LYS A 96 -23.95 12.87 4.75
CA LYS A 96 -23.15 12.01 3.83
C LYS A 96 -21.64 12.15 4.04
N SER A 97 -21.16 13.38 4.23
CA SER A 97 -19.75 13.69 4.46
C SER A 97 -19.19 13.06 5.73
N ARG A 98 -19.98 13.00 6.81
CA ARG A 98 -19.58 12.41 8.09
C ARG A 98 -19.48 10.89 7.97
N TRP A 99 -20.37 10.28 7.19
CA TRP A 99 -20.28 8.85 6.88
C TRP A 99 -19.00 8.54 6.11
N LEU A 100 -18.71 9.28 5.04
CA LEU A 100 -17.50 9.08 4.24
C LEU A 100 -16.23 9.22 5.10
N PHE A 101 -16.13 10.28 5.92
CA PHE A 101 -15.00 10.48 6.82
C PHE A 101 -14.81 9.31 7.79
N ARG A 102 -15.89 8.82 8.39
CA ARG A 102 -15.85 7.67 9.31
C ARG A 102 -15.37 6.41 8.59
N GLN A 103 -15.81 6.18 7.35
CA GLN A 103 -15.39 5.02 6.57
C GLN A 103 -13.92 5.12 6.15
N SER A 104 -13.46 6.29 5.71
CA SER A 104 -12.03 6.52 5.42
C SER A 104 -11.15 6.28 6.65
N LEU A 105 -11.57 6.74 7.83
CA LEU A 105 -10.84 6.49 9.08
C LEU A 105 -10.82 5.01 9.46
N HIS A 106 -11.92 4.28 9.28
CA HIS A 106 -11.95 2.84 9.52
C HIS A 106 -11.04 2.08 8.57
N LEU A 107 -11.02 2.47 7.29
CA LEU A 107 -10.11 1.91 6.30
C LEU A 107 -8.65 2.18 6.69
N LEU A 108 -8.31 3.43 7.02
CA LEU A 108 -6.96 3.79 7.45
C LEU A 108 -6.51 2.97 8.67
N LYS A 109 -7.36 2.86 9.70
CA LYS A 109 -7.06 2.04 10.88
C LYS A 109 -6.80 0.58 10.51
N ARG A 110 -7.60 0.00 9.62
CA ARG A 110 -7.40 -1.40 9.18
C ARG A 110 -6.09 -1.56 8.42
N THR A 111 -5.75 -0.63 7.52
CA THR A 111 -4.47 -0.68 6.80
C THR A 111 -3.30 -0.56 7.77
N CYS A 112 -3.32 0.42 8.69
CA CYS A 112 -2.30 0.59 9.72
C CYS A 112 -2.14 -0.67 10.60
N SER A 113 -3.24 -1.26 11.08
CA SER A 113 -3.16 -2.48 11.89
C SER A 113 -2.60 -3.67 11.11
N THR A 114 -2.95 -3.80 9.83
CA THR A 114 -2.46 -4.91 8.98
C THR A 114 -0.95 -4.79 8.79
N PHE A 115 -0.46 -3.63 8.35
CA PHE A 115 0.97 -3.41 8.15
C PHE A 115 1.74 -3.39 9.47
N GLY A 116 1.14 -2.89 10.56
CA GLY A 116 1.75 -2.94 11.88
C GLY A 116 2.01 -4.36 12.35
N LEU A 117 1.03 -5.26 12.18
CA LEU A 117 1.21 -6.69 12.47
C LEU A 117 2.27 -7.33 11.56
N LEU A 118 2.26 -7.04 10.26
CA LEU A 118 3.25 -7.57 9.32
C LEU A 118 4.68 -7.13 9.65
N PHE A 119 4.88 -5.85 10.04
CA PHE A 119 6.18 -5.32 10.44
C PHE A 119 6.66 -5.97 11.73
N VAL A 120 5.78 -6.18 12.72
CA VAL A 120 6.11 -6.90 13.95
C VAL A 120 6.51 -8.34 13.65
N VAL A 121 5.75 -9.05 12.80
CA VAL A 121 6.10 -10.42 12.39
C VAL A 121 7.47 -10.44 11.69
N THR A 122 7.72 -9.50 10.78
CA THR A 122 9.01 -9.39 10.08
C THR A 122 10.16 -9.15 11.05
N LEU A 123 9.98 -8.22 12.00
CA LEU A 123 10.98 -7.92 13.03
C LEU A 123 11.30 -9.16 13.86
N LEU A 124 10.26 -9.87 14.35
CA LEU A 124 10.42 -11.08 15.13
C LEU A 124 11.14 -12.17 14.35
N LEU A 125 10.74 -12.43 13.10
CA LEU A 125 11.39 -13.42 12.24
C LEU A 125 12.88 -13.09 12.02
N GLY A 126 13.21 -11.83 11.75
CA GLY A 126 14.60 -11.41 11.58
C GLY A 126 15.43 -11.59 12.86
N MET A 127 14.91 -11.14 14.00
CA MET A 127 15.60 -11.24 15.30
C MET A 127 15.78 -12.70 15.75
N PHE A 128 14.76 -13.56 15.59
CA PHE A 128 14.86 -14.98 15.95
C PHE A 128 15.86 -15.75 15.08
N ASN A 129 16.15 -15.27 13.87
CA ASN A 129 17.16 -15.85 12.98
C ASN A 129 18.54 -15.17 13.13
N GLY A 130 18.75 -14.39 14.19
CA GLY A 130 20.05 -13.82 14.55
C GLY A 130 20.45 -12.56 13.78
N LEU A 131 19.55 -11.97 12.98
CA LEU A 131 19.81 -10.68 12.32
C LEU A 131 19.85 -9.56 13.36
N LYS A 132 20.87 -8.72 13.28
CA LYS A 132 21.06 -7.58 14.18
C LYS A 132 20.93 -6.26 13.40
N PRO A 133 20.47 -5.18 14.07
CA PRO A 133 20.50 -3.86 13.46
C PRO A 133 21.96 -3.39 13.40
N GLN A 134 22.36 -2.78 12.29
CA GLN A 134 23.65 -2.09 12.18
C GLN A 134 23.68 -0.86 13.08
N ASN A 135 22.61 -0.09 13.06
CA ASN A 135 22.45 1.09 13.91
C ASN A 135 20.98 1.25 14.30
N GLY A 136 20.69 1.26 15.60
CA GLY A 136 19.32 1.36 16.11
C GLY A 136 18.56 2.60 15.63
N MET A 137 19.25 3.74 15.45
CA MET A 137 18.63 4.97 14.95
C MET A 137 18.28 4.87 13.47
N HIS A 138 19.21 4.35 12.64
CA HIS A 138 18.95 4.14 11.21
C HIS A 138 17.83 3.13 10.99
N MET A 139 17.83 2.05 11.76
CA MET A 139 16.75 1.06 11.74
C MET A 139 15.39 1.67 12.08
N ALA A 140 15.31 2.50 13.13
CA ALA A 140 14.06 3.16 13.51
C ALA A 140 13.55 4.10 12.41
N ILE A 141 14.43 4.88 11.79
CA ILE A 141 14.08 5.78 10.68
C ILE A 141 13.61 4.95 9.47
N LEU A 142 14.35 3.90 9.10
CA LEU A 142 13.99 3.01 7.98
C LEU A 142 12.62 2.37 8.18
N LEU A 143 12.37 1.81 9.37
CA LEU A 143 11.09 1.22 9.73
C LEU A 143 9.96 2.22 9.60
N LEU A 144 10.14 3.43 10.12
CA LEU A 144 9.12 4.49 10.04
C LEU A 144 8.84 4.86 8.59
N VAL A 145 9.88 5.09 7.78
CA VAL A 145 9.76 5.45 6.36
C VAL A 145 9.05 4.35 5.58
N LEU A 146 9.52 3.10 5.69
CA LEU A 146 8.89 1.95 5.03
C LEU A 146 7.44 1.77 5.47
N TYR A 147 7.16 1.89 6.76
CA TYR A 147 5.81 1.73 7.30
C TYR A 147 4.86 2.79 6.74
N VAL A 148 5.26 4.07 6.78
CA VAL A 148 4.43 5.19 6.30
C VAL A 148 4.19 5.08 4.79
N ILE A 149 5.24 4.79 4.01
CA ILE A 149 5.15 4.68 2.56
C ILE A 149 4.27 3.49 2.14
N ASN A 150 4.51 2.29 2.68
CA ASN A 150 3.75 1.09 2.33
C ASN A 150 2.29 1.21 2.78
N THR A 151 2.05 1.62 4.02
CA THR A 151 0.70 1.81 4.56
C THR A 151 -0.05 2.90 3.81
N GLY A 152 0.61 4.04 3.54
CA GLY A 152 0.02 5.16 2.82
C GLY A 152 -0.35 4.79 1.39
N THR A 153 0.51 4.07 0.68
CA THR A 153 0.27 3.63 -0.70
C THR A 153 -0.89 2.64 -0.76
N VAL A 154 -0.87 1.59 0.07
CA VAL A 154 -1.97 0.61 0.08
C VAL A 154 -3.28 1.24 0.55
N PHE A 155 -3.24 2.15 1.52
CA PHE A 155 -4.43 2.92 1.92
C PHE A 155 -4.99 3.74 0.77
N PHE A 156 -4.14 4.46 0.03
CA PHE A 156 -4.55 5.27 -1.11
C PHE A 156 -5.27 4.43 -2.18
N PHE A 157 -4.66 3.31 -2.60
CA PHE A 157 -5.27 2.44 -3.61
C PHE A 157 -6.51 1.70 -3.09
N ALA A 158 -6.51 1.23 -1.85
CA ALA A 158 -7.71 0.66 -1.23
C ALA A 158 -8.84 1.69 -1.12
N PHE A 159 -8.53 2.95 -0.84
CA PHE A 159 -9.51 4.04 -0.81
C PHE A 159 -10.09 4.27 -2.21
N LEU A 160 -9.26 4.38 -3.25
CA LEU A 160 -9.72 4.51 -4.64
C LEU A 160 -10.61 3.35 -5.06
N GLN A 161 -10.22 2.12 -4.74
CA GLN A 161 -11.04 0.93 -5.03
C GLN A 161 -12.42 1.04 -4.38
N ASN A 162 -12.47 1.38 -3.09
CA ASN A 162 -13.71 1.47 -2.35
C ASN A 162 -14.61 2.61 -2.88
N VAL A 163 -13.99 3.73 -3.24
CA VAL A 163 -14.63 4.89 -3.86
C VAL A 163 -15.24 4.54 -5.22
N PHE A 164 -14.46 3.93 -6.11
CA PHE A 164 -14.94 3.55 -7.45
C PHE A 164 -15.98 2.44 -7.38
N SER A 165 -15.91 1.55 -6.38
CA SER A 165 -16.87 0.46 -6.21
C SER A 165 -18.29 0.94 -5.96
N LEU A 166 -18.45 2.14 -5.42
CA LEU A 166 -19.76 2.75 -5.17
C LEU A 166 -20.48 3.20 -6.45
N LYS A 167 -19.78 3.28 -7.58
CA LYS A 167 -20.36 3.62 -8.88
C LYS A 167 -20.29 2.44 -9.84
N LEU A 168 -19.07 1.95 -10.09
CA LEU A 168 -18.79 0.98 -11.15
C LEU A 168 -18.99 -0.48 -10.72
N GLY A 169 -19.43 -0.71 -9.48
CA GLY A 169 -19.42 -2.03 -8.86
C GLY A 169 -18.00 -2.50 -8.50
N SER A 170 -17.93 -3.60 -7.77
CA SER A 170 -16.68 -4.09 -7.17
C SER A 170 -15.59 -4.46 -8.19
N ALA A 171 -15.96 -5.24 -9.22
CA ALA A 171 -15.00 -5.85 -10.13
C ALA A 171 -14.32 -4.81 -11.04
N ALA A 172 -15.11 -3.93 -11.67
CA ALA A 172 -14.58 -2.87 -12.53
C ALA A 172 -13.73 -1.87 -11.73
N ALA A 173 -14.18 -1.51 -10.53
CA ALA A 173 -13.40 -0.66 -9.63
C ALA A 173 -12.03 -1.26 -9.29
N PHE A 174 -11.98 -2.56 -9.00
CA PHE A 174 -10.72 -3.24 -8.71
C PHE A 174 -9.77 -3.23 -9.92
N ILE A 175 -10.25 -3.54 -11.12
CA ILE A 175 -9.43 -3.52 -12.35
C ILE A 175 -8.87 -2.11 -12.59
N ILE A 176 -9.69 -1.07 -12.47
CA ILE A 176 -9.26 0.32 -12.65
C ILE A 176 -8.20 0.69 -11.61
N THR A 177 -8.40 0.34 -10.34
CA THR A 177 -7.39 0.58 -9.30
C THR A 177 -6.08 -0.16 -9.59
N LEU A 178 -6.14 -1.39 -10.10
CA LEU A 178 -4.93 -2.13 -10.49
C LEU A 178 -4.20 -1.44 -11.64
N LEU A 179 -4.91 -0.94 -12.65
CA LEU A 179 -4.28 -0.17 -13.73
C LEU A 179 -3.59 1.09 -13.18
N PHE A 180 -4.26 1.82 -12.27
CA PHE A 180 -3.65 2.97 -11.61
C PHE A 180 -2.47 2.61 -10.70
N TYR A 181 -2.38 1.38 -10.20
CA TYR A 181 -1.24 0.89 -9.43
C TYR A 181 -0.08 0.50 -10.34
N PHE A 182 -0.36 -0.30 -11.37
CA PHE A 182 0.65 -0.88 -12.25
C PHE A 182 1.23 0.12 -13.24
N VAL A 183 0.40 0.95 -13.89
CA VAL A 183 0.88 1.88 -14.93
C VAL A 183 2.00 2.79 -14.40
N PRO A 184 1.87 3.43 -13.22
CA PRO A 184 2.97 4.21 -12.66
C PRO A 184 4.24 3.42 -12.37
N VAL A 185 4.10 2.17 -11.91
CA VAL A 185 5.24 1.28 -11.64
C VAL A 185 5.95 0.92 -12.94
N PHE A 186 5.22 0.54 -13.99
CA PHE A 186 5.76 0.25 -15.31
C PHE A 186 6.45 1.47 -15.94
N ILE A 187 5.85 2.66 -15.82
CA ILE A 187 6.45 3.91 -16.29
C ILE A 187 7.76 4.19 -15.54
N GLY A 188 7.75 4.04 -14.20
CA GLY A 188 8.96 4.20 -13.39
C GLY A 188 10.06 3.22 -13.78
N CYS A 189 9.73 1.97 -14.07
CA CYS A 189 10.73 1.01 -14.55
C CYS A 189 11.26 1.36 -15.95
N ALA A 190 10.37 1.69 -16.89
CA ALA A 190 10.75 2.00 -18.27
C ALA A 190 11.68 3.22 -18.36
N LEU A 191 11.44 4.22 -17.49
CA LEU A 191 12.18 5.49 -17.48
C LEU A 191 13.35 5.50 -16.49
N TYR A 192 13.73 4.35 -15.94
CA TYR A 192 14.78 4.28 -14.90
C TYR A 192 16.16 4.71 -15.40
N LYS A 193 16.46 4.50 -16.69
CA LYS A 193 17.72 4.96 -17.29
C LYS A 193 17.84 6.49 -17.35
N ASP A 194 16.72 7.18 -17.47
CA ASP A 194 16.63 8.64 -17.56
C ASP A 194 16.22 9.29 -16.22
N ALA A 195 16.31 8.53 -15.12
CA ALA A 195 15.66 8.88 -13.86
C ALA A 195 16.14 10.20 -13.24
N SER A 196 17.40 10.60 -13.47
CA SER A 196 17.94 11.88 -13.00
C SER A 196 17.22 13.10 -13.61
N SER A 197 16.66 12.97 -14.81
CA SER A 197 15.88 14.03 -15.48
C SER A 197 14.39 14.01 -15.10
N LEU A 198 13.93 12.94 -14.47
CA LEU A 198 12.52 12.65 -14.21
C LEU A 198 12.21 12.50 -12.72
N VAL A 199 13.02 13.07 -11.84
CA VAL A 199 12.85 13.04 -10.38
C VAL A 199 11.41 13.34 -9.92
N PRO A 200 10.71 14.37 -10.45
CA PRO A 200 9.33 14.64 -10.03
C PRO A 200 8.38 13.47 -10.32
N LEU A 201 8.61 12.71 -11.38
CA LEU A 201 7.80 11.57 -11.76
C LEU A 201 7.92 10.44 -10.72
N TYR A 202 9.11 10.17 -10.21
CA TYR A 202 9.33 9.16 -9.17
C TYR A 202 8.72 9.53 -7.82
N ILE A 203 8.62 10.82 -7.51
CA ILE A 203 8.05 11.34 -6.27
C ILE A 203 6.52 11.48 -6.34
N LEU A 204 5.99 11.86 -7.50
CA LEU A 204 4.56 12.17 -7.64
C LEU A 204 3.72 10.96 -8.05
N LEU A 205 4.32 9.90 -8.58
CA LEU A 205 3.57 8.72 -9.00
C LEU A 205 3.28 7.79 -7.79
N PRO A 206 2.01 7.63 -7.38
CA PRO A 206 1.67 6.95 -6.12
C PRO A 206 2.12 5.48 -6.06
N GLY A 207 2.25 4.78 -7.19
CA GLY A 207 2.82 3.43 -7.24
C GLY A 207 4.34 3.38 -7.13
N ALA A 208 5.05 4.39 -7.65
CA ALA A 208 6.50 4.51 -7.57
C ALA A 208 6.96 4.96 -6.16
N ASN A 209 6.10 5.68 -5.42
CA ASN A 209 6.38 6.12 -4.06
C ASN A 209 6.68 4.95 -3.12
N GLN A 210 6.11 3.76 -3.39
CA GLN A 210 6.33 2.55 -2.59
C GLN A 210 7.72 1.91 -2.80
N MET A 211 8.42 2.29 -3.87
CA MET A 211 9.70 1.70 -4.28
C MET A 211 10.87 2.39 -3.56
N LEU A 212 10.99 2.20 -2.25
CA LEU A 212 12.05 2.84 -1.45
C LEU A 212 13.47 2.58 -2.00
N LEU A 213 13.72 1.43 -2.64
CA LEU A 213 15.00 1.13 -3.30
C LEU A 213 15.36 2.14 -4.39
N TRP A 214 14.39 2.83 -4.97
CA TRP A 214 14.59 3.85 -6.01
C TRP A 214 14.85 5.23 -5.42
N HIS A 215 14.66 5.42 -4.11
CA HIS A 215 14.69 6.72 -3.45
C HIS A 215 15.91 6.86 -2.53
N THR A 216 16.40 8.09 -2.41
CA THR A 216 17.54 8.39 -1.54
C THR A 216 17.13 8.41 -0.07
N LEU A 217 17.90 7.68 0.74
CA LEU A 217 17.84 7.67 2.20
C LEU A 217 18.94 8.55 2.79
N PRO A 218 18.75 9.11 4.00
CA PRO A 218 19.75 9.95 4.65
C PRO A 218 20.97 9.17 5.18
N PHE A 219 20.96 7.84 5.06
CA PHE A 219 22.03 6.95 5.47
C PHE A 219 22.17 5.79 4.48
N THR A 220 23.33 5.16 4.46
CA THR A 220 23.61 3.97 3.66
C THR A 220 23.29 2.71 4.44
N ILE A 221 22.82 1.67 3.74
CA ILE A 221 22.55 0.35 4.31
C ILE A 221 23.53 -0.63 3.67
N SER A 222 24.36 -1.30 4.48
CA SER A 222 25.34 -2.24 3.92
C SER A 222 24.64 -3.40 3.21
N GLY A 223 25.15 -3.76 2.03
CA GLY A 223 24.56 -4.80 1.19
C GLY A 223 23.45 -4.32 0.26
N GLN A 224 22.99 -3.06 0.33
CA GLN A 224 21.98 -2.54 -0.59
C GLN A 224 22.41 -2.64 -2.08
N GLU A 225 23.71 -2.60 -2.36
CA GLU A 225 24.26 -2.80 -3.71
C GLU A 225 23.90 -4.17 -4.31
N ALA A 226 23.63 -5.18 -3.47
CA ALA A 226 23.22 -6.51 -3.92
C ALA A 226 21.87 -6.49 -4.66
N PHE A 227 21.05 -5.45 -4.50
CA PHE A 227 19.82 -5.28 -5.27
C PHE A 227 20.08 -4.78 -6.70
N GLY A 228 21.29 -4.33 -7.05
CA GLY A 228 21.62 -3.85 -8.38
C GLY A 228 20.89 -2.56 -8.80
N ILE A 229 20.27 -1.85 -7.83
CA ILE A 229 19.54 -0.60 -8.03
C ILE A 229 20.34 0.54 -7.42
N VAL A 230 20.57 1.58 -8.22
CA VAL A 230 21.11 2.86 -7.76
C VAL A 230 19.94 3.79 -7.45
N PRO A 231 19.81 4.30 -6.21
CA PRO A 231 18.79 5.28 -5.87
C PRO A 231 18.88 6.51 -6.79
N VAL A 232 17.74 7.03 -7.22
CA VAL A 232 17.67 8.21 -8.09
C VAL A 232 18.08 9.43 -7.27
N SER A 233 19.13 10.13 -7.72
CA SER A 233 19.61 11.36 -7.07
C SER A 233 18.46 12.36 -6.91
N ASP A 234 18.37 12.99 -5.73
CA ASP A 234 17.33 13.97 -5.36
C ASP A 234 15.90 13.44 -5.18
N ALA A 235 15.62 12.17 -5.51
CA ALA A 235 14.36 11.52 -5.20
C ALA A 235 14.32 11.09 -3.72
N SER A 236 14.12 12.06 -2.81
CA SER A 236 14.14 11.76 -1.37
C SER A 236 12.91 10.95 -0.92
N ALA A 237 13.12 10.00 0.00
CA ALA A 237 12.02 9.25 0.61
C ALA A 237 11.01 10.17 1.34
N GLY A 238 11.48 11.28 1.92
CA GLY A 238 10.64 12.30 2.54
C GLY A 238 9.69 12.97 1.55
N GLY A 239 10.16 13.26 0.33
CA GLY A 239 9.34 13.78 -0.77
C GLY A 239 8.19 12.84 -1.11
N CYS A 240 8.45 11.53 -1.17
CA CYS A 240 7.44 10.50 -1.45
C CYS A 240 6.36 10.43 -0.36
N ILE A 241 6.74 10.60 0.91
CA ILE A 241 5.79 10.68 2.03
C ILE A 241 4.89 11.92 1.89
N CYS A 242 5.46 13.08 1.59
CA CYS A 242 4.68 14.29 1.36
C CYS A 242 3.70 14.10 0.18
N ALA A 243 4.17 13.50 -0.92
CA ALA A 243 3.35 13.25 -2.10
C ALA A 243 2.20 12.28 -1.82
N ILE A 244 2.44 11.17 -1.10
CA ILE A 244 1.36 10.21 -0.79
C ILE A 244 0.29 10.82 0.12
N ILE A 245 0.70 11.65 1.10
CA ILE A 245 -0.23 12.40 1.96
C ILE A 245 -1.06 13.38 1.12
N LEU A 246 -0.41 14.13 0.23
CA LEU A 246 -1.08 15.06 -0.68
C LEU A 246 -2.11 14.35 -1.56
N TRP A 247 -1.75 13.21 -2.16
CA TRP A 247 -2.66 12.39 -2.96
C TRP A 247 -3.86 11.91 -2.16
N CYS A 248 -3.65 11.43 -0.94
CA CYS A 248 -4.75 11.02 -0.05
C CYS A 248 -5.71 12.19 0.23
N ILE A 249 -5.19 13.37 0.53
CA ILE A 249 -5.99 14.58 0.80
C ILE A 249 -6.77 15.02 -0.44
N VAL A 250 -6.10 15.13 -1.58
CA VAL A 250 -6.70 15.58 -2.85
C VAL A 250 -7.78 14.61 -3.30
N CYS A 251 -7.51 13.31 -3.34
CA CYS A 251 -8.50 12.31 -3.75
C CYS A 251 -9.68 12.25 -2.78
N TYR A 252 -9.45 12.32 -1.47
CA TYR A 252 -10.53 12.40 -0.48
C TYR A 252 -11.40 13.65 -0.69
N TRP A 253 -10.77 14.81 -0.90
CA TRP A 253 -11.49 16.07 -1.11
C TRP A 253 -12.33 16.04 -2.39
N LEU A 254 -11.73 15.63 -3.52
CA LEU A 254 -12.42 15.48 -4.81
C LEU A 254 -13.61 14.53 -4.68
N TYR A 255 -13.39 13.36 -4.08
CA TYR A 255 -14.45 12.38 -3.91
C TYR A 255 -15.55 12.87 -2.98
N ARG A 256 -15.21 13.54 -1.88
CA ARG A 256 -16.20 14.14 -0.97
C ARG A 256 -17.10 15.13 -1.70
N GLN A 257 -16.52 16.00 -2.54
CA GLN A 257 -17.30 16.98 -3.31
C GLN A 257 -18.27 16.28 -4.27
N TRP A 258 -17.79 15.25 -4.97
CA TRP A 258 -18.62 14.45 -5.87
C TRP A 258 -19.72 13.70 -5.11
N PHE A 259 -19.38 12.97 -4.05
CA PHE A 259 -20.31 12.12 -3.28
C PHE A 259 -21.41 12.92 -2.59
N CYS A 260 -21.09 14.12 -2.08
CA CYS A 260 -22.11 15.00 -1.49
C CYS A 260 -23.12 15.50 -2.51
N LYS A 261 -22.71 15.70 -3.77
CA LYS A 261 -23.55 16.18 -4.88
C LYS A 261 -24.40 15.08 -5.54
N GLN A 262 -24.05 13.81 -5.36
CA GLN A 262 -24.79 12.70 -5.98
C GLN A 262 -26.12 12.43 -5.26
N ASP A 263 -27.18 12.25 -6.05
CA ASP A 263 -28.45 11.74 -5.56
C ASP A 263 -28.35 10.26 -5.20
N MET A 264 -29.01 9.86 -4.13
CA MET A 264 -28.86 8.50 -3.60
C MET A 264 -29.45 7.43 -4.52
N ILE A 265 -30.39 7.81 -5.41
CA ILE A 265 -31.03 6.90 -6.36
C ILE A 265 -30.10 6.62 -7.57
N SER A 266 -29.26 7.59 -7.99
CA SER A 266 -28.33 7.38 -9.10
C SER A 266 -27.19 6.44 -8.73
N LEU A 267 -26.77 6.41 -7.45
CA LEU A 267 -25.73 5.51 -6.94
C LEU A 267 -26.15 4.03 -6.90
N MET A 268 -27.46 3.74 -6.89
CA MET A 268 -28.00 2.37 -6.74
C MET A 268 -28.50 1.75 -8.05
N LYS A 269 -28.73 2.57 -9.10
CA LYS A 269 -29.32 2.10 -10.37
C LYS A 269 -28.36 1.28 -11.24
N GLU A 270 -27.05 1.43 -11.06
CA GLU A 270 -26.04 0.76 -11.91
C GLU A 270 -25.80 -0.73 -11.55
N GLU A 271 -26.41 -1.27 -10.48
CA GLU A 271 -26.27 -2.71 -10.10
C GLU A 271 -27.48 -3.59 -10.43
N GLN A 272 -28.52 -3.06 -11.09
CA GLN A 272 -29.70 -3.83 -11.53
C GLN A 272 -29.66 -4.26 -13.01
N GLY A 273 -28.57 -4.00 -13.72
CA GLY A 273 -28.31 -4.48 -15.08
C GLY A 273 -27.16 -5.47 -15.11
#